data_AF-A0A356YS41-F1
#
_entry.id   AF-A0A356YS41-F1
#
_cell.length_a   1.000
_cell.length_b   1.000
_cell.length_c   1.000
_cell.angle_alpha   90.00
_cell.angle_beta   90.00
_cell.angle_gamma   90.00
#
_symmetry.space_group_name_H-M   'P 1'
#
loop_
_entity.id
_entity.type
_entity.pdbx_description
1 polymer ?
#
loop_
_entity_poly.entity_id
_entity_poly.type
_entity_poly.pdbx_seq_one_letter_code
_entity_poly.pdbx_strand_id
1 'polypeptide(L)'
;MADNSALRKALFFELLQQLMTAGQVRLACNGVYLTGTVEEQLQCLKDAWPQADSDDELDDLDETGFWFLAKAPAGLVWITPEGQEVWT
;
A
#
# COMPACT_ATOMS: atom_id res chain seq x y z
N MET A 1 -23.05 -4.57 -11.25
CA MET A 1 -21.70 -5.16 -11.23
C MET A 1 -21.49 -5.76 -9.87
N ALA A 2 -20.88 -6.95 -9.75
CA ALA A 2 -20.56 -7.50 -8.44
C ALA A 2 -19.49 -6.62 -7.78
N ASP A 3 -19.70 -6.26 -6.51
CA ASP A 3 -18.73 -5.55 -5.70
C ASP A 3 -17.52 -6.47 -5.45
N ASN A 4 -16.46 -6.24 -6.23
CA ASN A 4 -15.20 -6.97 -6.14
C ASN A 4 -14.18 -6.25 -5.26
N SER A 5 -14.56 -5.19 -4.54
CA SER A 5 -13.65 -4.37 -3.73
C SER A 5 -12.89 -5.19 -2.68
N ALA A 6 -13.60 -6.09 -1.99
CA ALA A 6 -13.01 -6.99 -0.99
C ALA A 6 -11.97 -7.94 -1.60
N LEU A 7 -12.23 -8.49 -2.79
CA LEU A 7 -11.29 -9.34 -3.51
C LEU A 7 -10.07 -8.55 -3.99
N ARG A 8 -10.27 -7.36 -4.55
CA ARG A 8 -9.19 -6.47 -4.97
C ARG A 8 -8.29 -6.10 -3.80
N LYS A 9 -8.88 -5.71 -2.66
CA LYS A 9 -8.16 -5.43 -1.42
C LYS A 9 -7.34 -6.63 -0.98
N ALA A 10 -7.93 -7.83 -0.94
CA ALA A 10 -7.22 -9.05 -0.54
C ALA A 10 -6.01 -9.33 -1.46
N LEU A 11 -6.21 -9.29 -2.78
CA LEU A 11 -5.15 -9.51 -3.77
C LEU A 11 -4.05 -8.46 -3.68
N PHE A 12 -4.41 -7.19 -3.49
CA PHE A 12 -3.44 -6.10 -3.30
C PHE A 12 -2.51 -6.38 -2.11
N PHE A 13 -3.08 -6.72 -0.95
CA PHE A 13 -2.29 -6.98 0.25
C PHE A 13 -1.47 -8.28 0.16
N GLU A 14 -1.98 -9.31 -0.51
CA GLU A 14 -1.23 -10.54 -0.75
C GLU A 14 -0.02 -10.28 -1.65
N LEU A 15 -0.20 -9.55 -2.75
CA LEU A 15 0.87 -9.19 -3.67
C LEU A 15 1.90 -8.29 -2.99
N LEU A 16 1.47 -7.28 -2.23
CA LEU A 16 2.36 -6.40 -1.48
C LEU A 16 3.18 -7.19 -0.45
N GLN A 17 2.57 -8.14 0.27
CA GLN A 17 3.28 -9.01 1.21
C GLN A 17 4.39 -9.82 0.51
N GLN A 18 4.09 -10.40 -0.65
CA GLN A 18 5.06 -11.17 -1.42
C GLN A 18 6.23 -10.30 -1.88
N LEU A 19 5.96 -9.10 -2.40
CA LEU A 19 6.98 -8.15 -2.85
C LEU A 19 7.87 -7.68 -1.69
N MET A 20 7.28 -7.38 -0.53
CA MET A 20 8.03 -6.99 0.67
C MET A 20 8.89 -8.13 1.20
N THR A 21 8.35 -9.35 1.23
CA THR A 21 9.08 -10.55 1.67
C THR A 21 10.23 -10.88 0.72
N ALA A 22 10.06 -10.68 -0.58
CA ALA A 22 11.11 -10.83 -1.57
C ALA A 22 12.17 -9.69 -1.54
N GLY A 23 11.94 -8.64 -0.76
CA GLY A 23 12.83 -7.48 -0.66
C GLY A 23 12.79 -6.54 -1.87
N GLN A 24 11.81 -6.69 -2.76
CA GLN A 24 11.62 -5.86 -3.95
C GLN A 24 10.94 -4.53 -3.64
N VAL A 25 10.23 -4.48 -2.53
CA VAL A 25 9.50 -3.31 -2.05
C VAL A 25 9.75 -3.12 -0.56
N ARG A 26 9.85 -1.86 -0.15
CA ARG A 26 9.80 -1.45 1.26
C ARG A 26 8.76 -0.35 1.43
N LEU A 27 8.27 -0.19 2.65
CA LEU A 27 7.38 0.91 3.00
C LEU A 27 8.20 2.00 3.71
N ALA A 28 7.90 3.25 3.37
CA ALA A 28 8.54 4.41 4.00
C ALA A 28 7.55 5.54 4.23
N CYS A 29 7.83 6.36 5.25
CA CYS A 29 7.09 7.56 5.56
C CYS A 29 8.09 8.69 5.84
N ASN A 30 7.88 9.86 5.21
CA ASN A 30 8.73 11.04 5.40
C ASN A 30 10.24 10.76 5.20
N GLY A 31 10.59 9.97 4.18
CA GLY A 31 11.99 9.63 3.87
C GLY A 31 12.61 8.58 4.78
N VAL A 32 11.84 7.94 5.67
CA VAL A 32 12.33 6.93 6.61
C VAL A 32 11.58 5.61 6.40
N TYR A 33 12.33 4.51 6.31
CA TYR A 33 11.73 3.18 6.23
C TYR A 33 10.93 2.83 7.47
N LEU A 34 9.79 2.18 7.26
CA LEU A 34 9.05 1.55 8.34
C LEU A 34 9.87 0.40 8.92
N THR A 35 9.73 0.19 10.22
CA THR A 35 10.39 -0.87 10.98
C THR A 35 9.36 -1.89 11.48
N GLY A 36 9.83 -3.07 11.89
CA GLY A 36 8.97 -4.17 12.31
C GLY A 36 8.82 -5.24 11.24
N THR A 37 7.99 -6.24 11.49
CA THR A 37 7.73 -7.33 10.54
C THR A 37 6.92 -6.85 9.35
N VAL A 38 6.94 -7.62 8.25
CA VAL A 38 6.09 -7.31 7.08
C VAL A 38 4.62 -7.26 7.50
N GLU A 39 4.19 -8.19 8.36
CA GLU A 39 2.82 -8.26 8.87
C GLU A 39 2.42 -7.01 9.66
N GLU A 40 3.30 -6.50 10.54
CA GLU A 40 3.07 -5.28 11.32
C GLU A 40 2.92 -4.07 10.40
N GLN A 41 3.79 -3.93 9.42
CA GLN A 41 3.75 -2.81 8.47
C GLN A 41 2.51 -2.86 7.58
N LEU A 42 2.13 -4.06 7.10
CA LEU A 42 0.90 -4.25 6.35
C LEU A 42 -0.34 -3.98 7.20
N GLN A 43 -0.30 -4.31 8.50
CA GLN A 43 -1.40 -4.01 9.40
C GLN A 43 -1.62 -2.50 9.52
N CYS A 44 -0.56 -1.69 9.58
CA CYS A 44 -0.69 -0.22 9.56
C CYS A 44 -1.44 0.29 8.31
N LEU A 45 -1.16 -0.26 7.13
CA LEU A 45 -1.88 0.08 5.90
C LEU A 45 -3.33 -0.41 5.92
N LYS A 46 -3.59 -1.61 6.46
CA LYS A 46 -4.95 -2.17 6.58
C LYS A 46 -5.83 -1.36 7.52
N ASP A 47 -5.26 -0.89 8.63
CA ASP A 47 -5.97 -0.10 9.64
C ASP A 47 -6.35 1.29 9.11
N ALA A 48 -5.51 1.86 8.22
CA ALA A 48 -5.77 3.14 7.56
C ALA A 48 -6.64 3.02 6.30
N TRP A 49 -6.97 1.80 5.86
CA TRP A 49 -7.66 1.56 4.60
C TRP A 49 -9.04 2.25 4.57
N PRO A 50 -9.40 2.92 3.45
CA PRO A 50 -10.70 3.60 3.33
C PRO A 50 -11.90 2.71 3.58
N GLN A 51 -12.94 3.29 4.17
CA GLN A 51 -14.25 2.66 4.22
C GLN A 51 -14.88 2.72 2.82
N ALA A 52 -15.66 1.69 2.47
CA ALA A 52 -16.28 1.59 1.15
C ALA A 52 -17.33 2.68 0.88
N ASP A 53 -17.83 3.33 1.93
CA ASP A 53 -18.83 4.39 1.92
C ASP A 53 -18.25 5.79 2.21
N SER A 54 -16.94 5.98 2.04
CA SER A 54 -16.35 7.30 2.19
C SER A 54 -16.81 8.27 1.10
N ASP A 55 -17.27 9.46 1.49
CA ASP A 55 -17.63 10.56 0.58
C ASP A 55 -16.40 11.43 0.20
N ASP A 56 -15.20 11.09 0.68
CA ASP A 56 -13.95 11.81 0.35
C ASP A 56 -13.37 11.30 -0.98
N GLU A 57 -13.25 12.19 -1.98
CA GLU A 57 -12.70 11.84 -3.30
C GLU A 57 -11.26 11.31 -3.23
N LEU A 58 -10.50 11.65 -2.19
CA LEU A 58 -9.14 11.13 -1.98
C LEU A 58 -9.13 9.71 -1.40
N ASP A 59 -10.27 9.19 -0.95
CA ASP A 59 -10.43 7.81 -0.50
C ASP A 59 -10.78 6.84 -1.63
N ASP A 60 -10.88 7.33 -2.88
CA ASP A 60 -11.09 6.49 -4.05
C ASP A 60 -9.94 5.49 -4.25
N LEU A 61 -10.31 4.21 -4.27
CA LEU A 61 -9.43 3.06 -4.45
C LEU A 61 -9.59 2.40 -5.84
N ASP A 62 -10.60 2.80 -6.60
CA ASP A 62 -11.02 2.12 -7.83
C ASP A 62 -10.65 2.91 -9.08
N GLU A 63 -11.12 4.15 -9.23
CA GLU A 63 -10.94 4.89 -10.49
C GLU A 63 -9.60 5.59 -10.55
N THR A 64 -9.39 6.55 -9.65
CA THR A 64 -8.17 7.37 -9.66
C THR A 64 -7.14 6.87 -8.66
N GLY A 65 -7.55 6.07 -7.67
CA GLY A 65 -6.65 5.38 -6.75
C GLY A 65 -5.78 6.33 -5.91
N PHE A 66 -6.28 7.55 -5.63
CA PHE A 66 -5.48 8.60 -5.00
C PHE A 66 -5.12 8.31 -3.56
N TRP A 67 -5.87 7.46 -2.86
CA TRP A 67 -5.65 7.21 -1.45
C TRP A 67 -4.20 6.82 -1.16
N PHE A 68 -3.63 5.94 -1.98
CA PHE A 68 -2.27 5.46 -1.81
C PHE A 68 -1.22 6.57 -1.97
N LEU A 69 -1.50 7.58 -2.80
CA LEU A 69 -0.60 8.71 -3.03
C LEU A 69 -0.82 9.87 -2.04
N ALA A 70 -2.04 10.03 -1.52
CA ALA A 70 -2.44 11.22 -0.78
C ALA A 70 -2.63 11.00 0.72
N LYS A 71 -3.11 9.82 1.14
CA LYS A 71 -3.61 9.58 2.50
C LYS A 71 -3.02 8.34 3.17
N ALA A 72 -2.41 7.42 2.41
CA ALA A 72 -1.78 6.24 2.99
C ALA A 72 -0.68 6.63 4.00
N PRO A 73 -0.55 5.91 5.12
CA PRO A 73 0.43 6.20 6.16
C PRO A 73 1.89 5.94 5.74
N ALA A 74 2.08 5.24 4.61
CA ALA A 74 3.38 4.97 4.03
C ALA A 74 3.27 4.84 2.50
N GLY A 75 4.30 5.30 1.80
CA GLY A 75 4.51 5.10 0.37
C GLY A 75 5.41 3.90 0.10
N LEU A 76 5.57 3.58 -1.19
CA LEU A 76 6.42 2.47 -1.64
C LEU A 76 7.80 2.97 -1.99
N VAL A 77 8.79 2.18 -1.61
CA VAL A 77 10.15 2.29 -2.12
C VAL A 77 10.47 1.02 -2.85
N TRP A 78 10.54 1.13 -4.18
CA TRP A 78 10.89 0.03 -5.06
C TRP A 78 12.40 -0.15 -5.10
N ILE A 79 12.84 -1.39 -4.99
CA ILE A 79 14.25 -1.77 -5.06
C ILE A 79 14.48 -2.42 -6.42
N THR A 80 15.27 -1.80 -7.28
CA THR A 80 15.61 -2.37 -8.59
C THR A 80 16.52 -3.60 -8.43
N PRO A 81 16.66 -4.45 -9.46
CA PRO A 81 17.62 -5.56 -9.44
C PRO A 81 19.07 -5.10 -9.16
N GLU A 82 19.41 -3.87 -9.52
CA GLU A 82 20.71 -3.24 -9.27
C GLU A 82 20.83 -2.64 -7.86
N GLY A 83 19.75 -2.68 -7.07
CA GLY A 83 19.68 -2.15 -5.71
C GLY A 83 19.36 -0.66 -5.61
N GLN A 84 18.94 -0.02 -6.71
CA GLN A 84 18.53 1.38 -6.68
C GLN A 84 17.15 1.55 -6.04
N GLU A 85 16.96 2.64 -5.30
CA GLU A 85 15.68 3.02 -4.71
C GLU A 85 14.89 3.94 -5.65
N VAL A 86 13.61 3.61 -5.84
CA VAL A 86 12.62 4.47 -6.51
C VAL A 86 11.48 4.73 -5.54
N TRP A 87 11.34 5.98 -5.13
CA TRP A 87 10.38 6.44 -4.13
C TRP A 87 9.10 6.93 -4.81
N THR A 88 7.94 6.44 -4.36
CA THR A 88 6.61 6.81 -4.88
C THR A 88 5.66 7.15 -3.76
#